data_AF-A0A1C3EPR6-F1
#
_entry.id   AF-A0A1C3EPR6-F1
#
_cell.length_a   1.000
_cell.length_b   1.000
_cell.length_c   1.000
_cell.angle_alpha   90.00
_cell.angle_beta   90.00
_cell.angle_gamma   90.00
#
_symmetry.space_group_name_H-M   'P 1'
#
loop_
_entity.id
_entity.type
_entity.pdbx_description
1 polymer ?
#
loop_
_entity_poly.entity_id
_entity_poly.type
_entity_poly.pdbx_seq_one_letter_code
_entity_poly.pdbx_strand_id
1 'polypeptide(L)' 'MTELASQRVGIATPPSFLAKPLLASGKVIELLTEWQVEPIPYHLIWPGQNPENTNTRRLINFLLEKVQGPFN' A
#
# COMPACT_ATOMS: atom_id res chain seq x y z
N MET A 1 -3.16 11.31 -7.76
CA MET A 1 -1.75 11.53 -8.14
C MET A 1 -1.20 10.44 -9.04
N THR A 2 -1.35 9.15 -8.73
CA THR A 2 -0.86 8.04 -9.58
C THR A 2 -1.34 8.13 -11.03
N GLU A 3 -2.64 8.39 -11.25
CA GLU A 3 -3.21 8.49 -12.61
C GLU A 3 -2.71 9.73 -13.37
N LEU A 4 -2.42 10.82 -12.67
CA LEU A 4 -1.83 12.00 -13.31
C LEU A 4 -0.38 11.72 -13.74
N ALA A 5 0.38 11.00 -12.91
CA ALA A 5 1.73 10.58 -13.24
C ALA A 5 1.75 9.58 -14.42
N SER A 6 0.79 8.64 -14.48
CA SER A 6 0.66 7.71 -15.63
C SER A 6 0.33 8.44 -16.94
N GLN A 7 -0.35 9.59 -16.85
CA GLN A 7 -0.67 10.47 -17.96
C GLN A 7 0.42 11.53 -18.24
N ARG A 8 1.59 11.42 -17.61
CA ARG A 8 2.75 12.33 -17.80
C ARG A 8 2.50 13.78 -17.40
N VAL A 9 1.57 14.02 -16.46
CA VAL A 9 1.22 15.37 -15.98
C VAL A 9 2.15 15.85 -14.85
N GLY A 10 3.05 15.00 -14.36
CA GLY A 10 4.06 15.38 -13.36
C GLY A 10 4.71 14.21 -12.64
N ILE A 11 5.47 14.53 -11.60
CA ILE A 11 6.13 13.57 -10.71
C ILE A 11 5.24 13.33 -9.48
N ALA A 12 5.20 12.10 -8.99
CA ALA A 12 4.43 11.74 -7.80
C ALA A 12 5.17 10.66 -6.98
N THR A 13 4.76 10.50 -5.72
CA THR A 13 5.20 9.43 -4.81
C THR A 13 4.05 8.45 -4.55
N PRO A 14 3.59 7.68 -5.55
CA PRO A 14 2.48 6.75 -5.39
C PRO A 14 2.85 5.58 -4.46
N PRO A 15 1.88 4.98 -3.76
CA PRO A 15 2.09 3.73 -3.06
C PRO A 15 2.67 2.65 -3.99
N SER A 16 3.63 1.89 -3.48
CA SER A 16 4.41 0.92 -4.29
C SER A 16 3.52 -0.12 -5.00
N PHE A 17 2.42 -0.55 -4.38
CA PHE A 17 1.48 -1.50 -4.99
C PHE A 17 0.75 -0.94 -6.22
N LEU A 18 0.59 0.39 -6.32
CA LEU A 18 0.06 1.05 -7.51
C LEU A 18 1.16 1.36 -8.54
N ALA A 19 2.38 1.64 -8.08
CA ALA A 19 3.51 1.99 -8.94
C ALA A 19 4.07 0.79 -9.71
N LYS A 20 4.22 -0.36 -9.04
CA LYS A 20 4.80 -1.60 -9.60
C LYS A 20 4.26 -2.00 -10.97
N PRO A 21 2.94 -2.12 -11.20
CA PRO A 21 2.42 -2.49 -12.52
C PRO A 21 2.71 -1.41 -13.58
N LEU A 22 2.70 -0.13 -13.22
CA LEU A 22 2.98 0.96 -14.14
C LEU A 22 4.46 0.98 -14.56
N LEU A 23 5.37 0.74 -13.61
CA LEU A 23 6.80 0.57 -13.87
C LEU A 23 7.06 -0.64 -14.77
N ALA A 24 6.46 -1.79 -14.47
CA ALA A 24 6.61 -3.01 -15.27
C ALA A 24 6.11 -2.81 -16.72
N SER A 25 5.07 -1.99 -16.92
CA SER A 25 4.55 -1.65 -18.24
C SER A 25 5.32 -0.53 -18.97
N GLY A 26 6.30 0.10 -18.31
CA GLY A 26 7.02 1.26 -18.85
C GLY A 26 6.18 2.53 -18.98
N LYS A 27 4.98 2.59 -18.38
CA LYS A 27 4.11 3.77 -18.39
C LYS A 27 4.68 4.93 -17.56
N VAL A 28 5.43 4.58 -16.52
CA VAL A 28 6.17 5.52 -15.66
C VAL A 28 7.58 5.00 -15.45
N ILE A 29 8.47 5.88 -14.99
CA ILE A 29 9.84 5.53 -14.59
C ILE A 29 10.07 5.94 -13.13
N GLU A 30 10.97 5.24 -12.45
CA GLU A 30 11.41 5.62 -11.12
C GLU A 30 12.45 6.74 -11.20
N LEU A 31 12.33 7.73 -10.33
CA LEU A 31 13.21 8.90 -10.27
C LEU A 31 13.85 8.95 -8.88
N LEU A 32 15.04 9.56 -8.78
CA LEU A 32 15.72 9.81 -7.51
C LEU A 32 15.91 8.53 -6.68
N THR A 33 16.46 7.46 -7.28
CA THR A 33 16.55 6.12 -6.67
C THR A 33 17.36 6.06 -5.37
N GLU A 34 18.18 7.07 -5.08
CA GLU A 34 18.92 7.20 -3.81
C GLU A 34 18.11 7.89 -2.71
N TRP A 35 16.96 8.48 -3.05
CA TRP A 35 16.06 9.14 -2.13
C TRP A 35 14.82 8.28 -1.89
N GLN A 36 14.60 7.92 -0.62
CA GLN A 36 13.49 7.07 -0.22
C GLN A 36 12.40 7.87 0.49
N VAL A 37 11.15 7.70 0.04
CA VAL A 37 9.97 8.23 0.74
C VAL A 37 9.77 7.44 2.02
N GLU A 38 9.49 8.15 3.12
CA GLU A 38 9.13 7.53 4.40
C GLU A 38 7.89 6.62 4.22
N PRO A 39 7.96 5.34 4.66
CA PRO A 39 6.82 4.44 4.55
C PRO A 39 5.64 4.91 5.39
N ILE A 40 4.43 4.81 4.83
CA ILE A 40 3.19 5.09 5.56
C ILE A 40 2.70 3.78 6.17
N PRO A 41 2.56 3.67 7.51
CA PRO A 41 2.08 2.45 8.15
C PRO A 41 0.59 2.24 7.90
N TYR A 42 0.18 0.97 7.83
CA TYR A 42 -1.23 0.56 7.77
C TYR A 42 -1.65 -0.01 9.12
N HIS A 43 -2.84 0.37 9.58
CA HIS A 43 -3.39 -0.08 10.86
C HIS A 43 -4.78 -0.69 10.68
N LEU A 44 -5.03 -1.82 11.35
CA LEU A 44 -6.36 -2.35 11.57
C LEU A 44 -6.93 -1.72 12.85
N ILE A 45 -8.11 -1.11 12.76
CA ILE A 45 -8.77 -0.44 13.88
C ILE A 45 -10.20 -0.97 14.01
N TRP A 46 -10.64 -1.22 15.24
CA TRP A 46 -12.02 -1.65 15.56
C TRP A 46 -12.48 -0.99 16.87
N PRO A 47 -13.80 -0.87 17.09
CA PRO A 47 -14.34 -0.35 18.34
C PRO A 47 -14.18 -1.36 19.49
N GLY A 48 -13.72 -0.88 20.66
CA GLY A 48 -13.60 -1.67 21.88
C GLY A 48 -12.24 -2.36 22.07
N GLN A 49 -12.00 -2.88 23.28
CA GLN A 49 -10.72 -3.50 23.67
C GLN A 49 -10.49 -4.88 23.01
N ASN A 50 -11.55 -5.51 22.47
CA ASN A 50 -11.48 -6.84 21.90
C ASN A 50 -12.53 -6.96 20.79
N PRO A 51 -12.23 -7.57 19.62
CA PRO A 51 -13.28 -7.87 18.67
C PRO A 51 -14.15 -8.99 19.27
N GLU A 52 -15.25 -8.60 19.91
CA GLU A 52 -16.20 -9.53 20.55
C GLU A 52 -16.96 -10.36 19.50
N ASN A 53 -17.11 -9.82 18.29
CA ASN A 53 -17.75 -10.51 17.19
C ASN A 53 -16.79 -11.53 16.52
N THR A 54 -17.19 -12.80 16.51
CA THR A 54 -16.45 -13.91 15.88
C THR A 54 -16.14 -13.66 14.40
N ASN A 55 -17.01 -12.96 13.67
CA ASN A 55 -16.79 -12.62 12.26
C ASN A 55 -15.68 -11.58 12.10
N THR A 56 -15.61 -10.58 12.98
CA THR A 56 -14.52 -9.59 12.96
C THR A 56 -13.18 -10.26 13.22
N ARG A 57 -13.10 -11.18 14.19
CA ARG A 57 -11.88 -11.97 14.43
C ARG A 57 -11.47 -12.82 13.24
N ARG A 58 -12.44 -13.51 12.60
CA ARG A 58 -12.17 -14.32 11.40
C ARG A 58 -11.63 -13.47 10.26
N LEU A 59 -12.20 -12.29 10.04
CA LEU A 59 -11.72 -11.35 9.02
C LEU A 59 -10.32 -10.83 9.36
N ILE A 60 -10.05 -10.46 10.62
CA ILE A 60 -8.72 -10.04 11.05
C ILE A 60 -7.69 -11.14 10.78
N ASN A 61 -7.96 -12.39 11.19
CA ASN A 61 -7.06 -13.52 10.96
C ASN A 61 -6.82 -13.75 9.46
N PHE A 62 -7.89 -13.73 8.65
CA PHE A 62 -7.77 -13.85 7.20
C PHE A 62 -6.89 -12.74 6.59
N LEU A 63 -7.08 -11.48 7.03
CA LEU A 63 -6.26 -10.37 6.54
C LEU A 63 -4.80 -10.52 6.98
N LEU A 64 -4.53 -10.92 8.23
CA LEU A 64 -3.16 -11.16 8.72
C LEU A 64 -2.44 -12.27 7.93
N GLU A 65 -3.14 -13.31 7.50
CA GLU A 65 -2.58 -14.35 6.61
C GLU A 65 -2.28 -13.82 5.19
N LYS A 66 -3.04 -12.82 4.72
CA LYS A 66 -2.93 -12.26 3.37
C LYS A 66 -2.00 -11.07 3.26
N VAL A 67 -1.69 -10.40 4.36
CA VAL A 67 -0.70 -9.32 4.38
C VAL A 67 0.69 -9.93 4.22
N GLN A 68 1.08 -10.17 2.97
CA GLN A 68 2.48 -10.36 2.57
C GLN A 68 3.05 -8.98 2.22
N GLY A 69 3.48 -8.25 3.24
CA GLY A 69 4.15 -6.96 3.13
C GLY A 69 5.41 -6.92 4.01
N PRO A 70 6.36 -6.00 3.79
CA PRO A 70 7.69 -6.00 4.41
C PRO A 70 7.69 -5.56 5.90
N PHE A 71 6.64 -5.87 6.65
CA PHE A 71 6.38 -5.32 7.99
C PHE A 71 6.35 -6.40 9.09
N ASN A 72 6.93 -7.58 8.83
CA ASN A 72 7.35 -8.53 9.87
C ASN A 72 8.83 -8.35 10.15
#